data_AF-A0A1H1IB18-F1
#
_entry.id   AF-A0A1H1IB18-F1
#
_cell.length_a   1.000
_cell.length_b   1.000
_cell.length_c   1.000
_cell.angle_alpha   90.00
_cell.angle_beta   90.00
_cell.angle_gamma   90.00
#
_symmetry.space_group_name_H-M   'P 1'
#
loop_
_entity.id
_entity.type
_entity.pdbx_description
1 polymer ?
#
loop_
_entity_poly.entity_id
_entity_poly.type
_entity_poly.pdbx_seq_one_letter_code
_entity_poly.pdbx_strand_id
1 'polypeptide(L)'
;MSRPPRPSRRRFLAAAGAGSLAALAGCTTAYSTLPNRLAYARTRRRSIPTVPAPVHATDELLHEFADETGEYAADALEAWDQTDEHDRFLRYSRPRLEHAAEYAEDRPWEAPTADAVRTVRGHQWQAASGYAYAMARVGEFDRDPTADAESYLERARDRHAEFEYVTADPATFLAYGRYVEHDLHQARALLSRRVDADVDDRDDDTSRAERIGSLYGGVQQNRARVDTAETYRDVLRERDPVSDGDHFAETMADARAVFHDRVEDLLEDREEWSDRIGEFEGDDVGESETGRRDVHSALYSRSSYGDSLVGDSDRRVDGGYAVYGTVELAKGWLFLAAGRAERERIEAEEVDVLDSGAIDAAKRDAVERLEDVLADDPDPLTLFFAEEAQSWIESGDRGIERSGLDDDEEDWRWSQANGYARYLLARGILERIDEAVAVATGDVRE
;
A
#
# COMPACT_ATOMS: atom_id res chain seq x y z
N MET A 1 41.06 -63.47 -12.75
CA MET A 1 40.20 -62.27 -12.67
C MET A 1 38.76 -62.70 -12.94
N SER A 2 37.94 -62.80 -11.89
CA SER A 2 36.51 -63.10 -11.99
C SER A 2 35.74 -61.90 -11.46
N ARG A 3 34.90 -61.31 -12.33
CA ARG A 3 34.16 -60.07 -12.06
C ARG A 3 33.25 -60.21 -10.83
N PRO A 4 33.15 -59.21 -9.94
CA PRO A 4 32.20 -59.23 -8.84
C PRO A 4 30.75 -59.21 -9.38
N PRO A 5 29.81 -59.89 -8.70
CA PRO A 5 28.42 -59.95 -9.13
C PRO A 5 27.80 -58.54 -9.09
N ARG A 6 27.09 -58.18 -10.16
CA ARG A 6 26.35 -56.91 -10.24
C ARG A 6 25.27 -56.88 -9.15
N PRO A 7 25.17 -55.80 -8.36
CA PRO A 7 24.14 -55.68 -7.33
C PRO A 7 22.75 -55.64 -7.98
N SER A 8 21.84 -56.50 -7.53
CA SER A 8 20.47 -56.52 -8.03
C SER A 8 19.69 -55.32 -7.50
N ARG A 9 18.87 -54.70 -8.36
CA ARG A 9 18.01 -53.54 -8.03
C ARG A 9 17.17 -53.75 -6.75
N ARG A 10 16.79 -55.00 -6.43
CA ARG A 10 16.06 -55.35 -5.20
C ARG A 10 16.88 -55.14 -3.92
N ARG A 11 18.21 -55.34 -3.93
CA ARG A 11 19.07 -55.07 -2.76
C ARG A 11 19.33 -53.58 -2.57
N PHE A 12 19.35 -52.80 -3.66
CA PHE A 12 19.52 -51.35 -3.59
C PHE A 12 18.28 -50.66 -3.01
N LEU A 13 17.08 -51.09 -3.40
CA LEU A 13 15.82 -50.56 -2.84
C LEU A 13 15.59 -50.99 -1.38
N ALA A 14 15.99 -52.21 -1.00
CA ALA A 14 15.92 -52.64 0.40
C ALA A 14 16.92 -51.90 1.31
N ALA A 15 18.12 -51.57 0.79
CA ALA A 15 19.09 -50.76 1.52
C ALA A 15 18.67 -49.27 1.59
N ALA A 16 18.04 -48.74 0.55
CA ALA A 16 17.46 -47.39 0.58
C ALA A 16 16.30 -47.30 1.58
N GLY A 17 15.38 -48.27 1.61
CA GLY A 17 14.26 -48.28 2.57
C GLY A 17 14.70 -48.45 4.03
N ALA A 18 15.73 -49.26 4.30
CA ALA A 18 16.27 -49.42 5.64
C ALA A 18 17.10 -48.21 6.11
N GLY A 19 17.82 -47.54 5.20
CA GLY A 19 18.52 -46.28 5.48
C GLY A 19 17.56 -45.12 5.74
N SER A 20 16.46 -45.03 4.98
CA SER A 20 15.41 -44.02 5.19
C SER A 20 14.67 -44.20 6.53
N LEU A 21 14.40 -45.45 6.95
CA LEU A 21 13.73 -45.70 8.23
C LEU A 21 14.67 -45.54 9.43
N ALA A 22 15.96 -45.86 9.31
CA ALA A 22 16.94 -45.60 10.36
C ALA A 22 17.28 -44.10 10.49
N ALA A 23 17.28 -43.35 9.39
CA ALA A 23 17.38 -41.89 9.42
C ALA A 23 16.13 -41.26 10.08
N LEU A 24 14.93 -41.79 9.83
CA LEU A 24 13.70 -41.32 10.49
C LEU A 24 13.63 -41.71 11.98
N ALA A 25 14.12 -42.90 12.36
CA ALA A 25 14.13 -43.32 13.76
C ALA A 25 15.16 -42.54 14.60
N GLY A 26 16.29 -42.13 14.00
CA GLY A 26 17.28 -41.25 14.62
C GLY A 26 16.89 -39.77 14.68
N CYS A 27 15.81 -39.36 14.03
CA CYS A 27 15.25 -38.01 14.10
C CYS A 27 14.15 -37.85 15.17
N THR A 28 13.88 -38.88 15.97
CA THR A 28 12.79 -38.84 16.99
C THR A 28 13.16 -38.11 18.28
N THR A 29 14.35 -37.51 18.37
CA THR A 29 14.80 -36.71 19.53
C THR A 29 15.40 -35.35 19.17
N ALA A 30 15.31 -34.93 17.90
CA ALA A 30 15.78 -33.63 17.45
C ALA A 30 14.59 -32.85 16.87
N TYR A 31 13.86 -32.19 17.76
CA TYR A 31 12.83 -31.17 17.53
C TYR A 31 11.72 -31.51 16.51
N SER A 32 10.48 -31.29 16.93
CA SER A 32 9.25 -31.28 16.15
C SER A 32 9.20 -30.17 15.06
N THR A 33 10.18 -30.13 14.14
CA THR A 33 10.46 -28.97 13.27
C THR A 33 10.30 -29.22 11.77
N LEU A 34 9.21 -29.87 11.33
CA LEU A 34 8.81 -29.78 9.91
C LEU A 34 7.28 -29.66 9.73
N PRO A 35 6.72 -28.45 9.93
CA PRO A 35 5.61 -27.97 9.07
C PRO A 35 5.79 -26.58 8.42
N ASN A 36 6.67 -25.69 8.90
CA ASN A 36 6.63 -24.27 8.52
C ASN A 36 7.05 -23.93 7.08
N ARG A 37 8.04 -24.63 6.51
CA ARG A 37 8.50 -24.36 5.12
C ARG A 37 7.51 -24.82 4.06
N LEU A 38 6.66 -25.80 4.37
CA LEU A 38 5.66 -26.29 3.43
C LEU A 38 4.49 -25.33 3.31
N ALA A 39 4.04 -24.70 4.39
CA ALA A 39 3.06 -23.63 4.28
C ALA A 39 3.63 -22.41 3.59
N TYR A 40 4.84 -21.96 3.96
CA TYR A 40 5.52 -20.89 3.23
C TYR A 40 5.59 -21.16 1.72
N ALA A 41 5.91 -22.39 1.33
CA ALA A 41 5.94 -22.79 -0.07
C ALA A 41 4.55 -22.93 -0.72
N ARG A 42 3.48 -23.16 0.05
CA ARG A 42 2.10 -23.29 -0.45
C ARG A 42 1.41 -21.93 -0.57
N THR A 43 1.52 -21.10 0.46
CA THR A 43 1.03 -19.71 0.45
C THR A 43 1.63 -18.98 -0.74
N ARG A 44 2.95 -19.00 -0.90
CA ARG A 44 3.66 -18.40 -2.05
C ARG A 44 3.19 -18.89 -3.43
N ARG A 45 2.62 -20.09 -3.53
CA ARG A 45 2.20 -20.67 -4.82
C ARG A 45 0.79 -20.30 -5.22
N ARG A 46 -0.07 -19.82 -4.32
CA ARG A 46 -1.38 -19.32 -4.71
C ARG A 46 -1.21 -17.92 -5.30
N SER A 47 -1.51 -17.78 -6.58
CA SER A 47 -1.57 -16.49 -7.26
C SER A 47 -2.67 -15.65 -6.63
N ILE A 48 -2.34 -14.40 -6.33
CA ILE A 48 -3.31 -13.38 -5.95
C ILE A 48 -3.85 -12.80 -7.26
N PRO A 49 -5.17 -12.79 -7.50
CA PRO A 49 -5.72 -12.16 -8.70
C PRO A 49 -5.43 -10.66 -8.66
N THR A 50 -5.08 -10.10 -9.81
CA THR A 50 -4.90 -8.66 -9.97
C THR A 50 -6.26 -7.98 -9.99
N VAL A 51 -6.47 -7.03 -9.10
CA VAL A 51 -7.66 -6.16 -9.12
C VAL A 51 -7.51 -5.16 -10.27
N PRO A 52 -8.51 -5.02 -11.15
CA PRO A 52 -8.53 -3.95 -12.14
C PRO A 52 -8.43 -2.58 -11.47
N ALA A 53 -7.71 -1.64 -12.10
CA ALA A 53 -7.55 -0.31 -11.54
C ALA A 53 -8.93 0.37 -11.36
N PRO A 54 -9.23 0.95 -10.18
CA PRO A 54 -10.54 1.56 -9.93
C PRO A 54 -10.77 2.80 -10.79
N VAL A 55 -9.70 3.52 -11.10
CA VAL A 55 -9.75 4.76 -11.89
C VAL A 55 -8.67 4.78 -12.96
N HIS A 56 -8.97 5.49 -14.05
CA HIS A 56 -8.08 5.69 -15.17
C HIS A 56 -7.84 7.19 -15.39
N ALA A 57 -6.62 7.52 -15.76
CA ALA A 57 -6.26 8.83 -16.31
C ALA A 57 -6.31 8.76 -17.84
N THR A 58 -5.59 9.67 -18.50
CA THR A 58 -5.42 9.71 -19.95
C THR A 58 -4.03 9.22 -20.35
N ASP A 59 -3.89 8.66 -21.55
CA ASP A 59 -2.58 8.33 -22.12
C ASP A 59 -1.70 9.57 -22.28
N GLU A 60 -2.28 10.71 -22.62
CA GLU A 60 -1.56 11.99 -22.81
C GLU A 60 -0.80 12.40 -21.54
N LEU A 61 -1.45 12.35 -20.38
CA LEU A 61 -0.81 12.61 -19.07
C LEU A 61 0.41 11.71 -18.83
N LEU A 62 0.31 10.42 -19.13
CA LEU A 62 1.44 9.49 -18.94
C LEU A 62 2.60 9.80 -19.90
N HIS A 63 2.27 10.17 -21.14
CA HIS A 63 3.26 10.57 -22.13
C HIS A 63 3.96 11.86 -21.72
N GLU A 64 3.22 12.87 -21.25
CA GLU A 64 3.78 14.12 -20.74
C GLU A 64 4.76 13.86 -19.59
N PHE A 65 4.37 13.07 -18.58
CA PHE A 65 5.26 12.76 -17.46
C PHE A 65 6.48 11.95 -17.87
N ALA A 66 6.35 11.04 -18.83
CA ALA A 66 7.49 10.28 -19.32
C ALA A 66 8.45 11.14 -20.14
N ASP A 67 7.93 12.03 -20.99
CA ASP A 67 8.74 12.98 -21.75
C ASP A 67 9.52 13.91 -20.81
N GLU A 68 8.86 14.48 -19.80
CA GLU A 68 9.54 15.28 -18.76
C GLU A 68 10.58 14.45 -17.99
N THR A 69 10.27 13.19 -17.67
CA THR A 69 11.22 12.28 -17.00
C THR A 69 12.47 12.08 -17.85
N GLY A 70 12.30 11.85 -19.16
CA GLY A 70 13.39 11.66 -20.11
C GLY A 70 14.26 12.91 -20.25
N GLU A 71 13.63 14.09 -20.36
CA GLU A 71 14.34 15.38 -20.40
C GLU A 71 15.18 15.60 -19.14
N TYR A 72 14.58 15.47 -17.95
CA TYR A 72 15.32 15.62 -16.70
C TYR A 72 16.45 14.61 -16.57
N ALA A 73 16.22 13.35 -16.93
CA ALA A 73 17.22 12.30 -16.79
C ALA A 73 18.40 12.51 -17.75
N ALA A 74 18.13 12.90 -19.01
CA ALA A 74 19.17 13.17 -20.00
C ALA A 74 20.09 14.31 -19.55
N ASP A 75 19.52 15.45 -19.17
CA ASP A 75 20.28 16.61 -18.69
C ASP A 75 21.06 16.28 -17.41
N ALA A 76 20.43 15.53 -16.48
CA ALA A 76 21.09 15.12 -15.24
C ALA A 76 22.29 14.21 -15.49
N LEU A 77 22.19 13.27 -16.43
CA LEU A 77 23.27 12.34 -16.78
C LEU A 77 24.44 13.08 -17.45
N GLU A 78 24.17 14.05 -18.31
CA GLU A 78 25.20 14.90 -18.92
C GLU A 78 25.97 15.70 -17.86
N ALA A 79 25.26 16.30 -16.90
CA ALA A 79 25.89 16.99 -15.77
C ALA A 79 26.66 16.02 -14.87
N TRP A 80 26.14 14.82 -14.65
CA TRP A 80 26.76 13.81 -13.80
C TRP A 80 28.13 13.36 -14.33
N ASP A 81 28.29 13.24 -15.64
CA ASP A 81 29.56 12.86 -16.28
C ASP A 81 30.69 13.89 -16.04
N GLN A 82 30.35 15.09 -15.59
CA GLN A 82 31.30 16.16 -15.28
C GLN A 82 31.69 16.22 -13.79
N THR A 83 31.11 15.34 -12.95
CA THR A 83 31.35 15.32 -11.50
C THR A 83 32.46 14.33 -11.11
N ASP A 84 33.49 14.82 -10.41
CA ASP A 84 34.68 14.04 -10.06
C ASP A 84 34.52 13.05 -8.87
N GLU A 85 33.39 13.04 -8.16
CA GLU A 85 33.21 12.27 -6.92
C GLU A 85 32.13 11.19 -6.99
N HIS A 86 32.53 9.96 -6.68
CA HIS A 86 31.63 8.82 -6.43
C HIS A 86 31.35 8.70 -4.92
N ASP A 87 30.50 9.57 -4.38
CA ASP A 87 30.02 9.39 -3.02
C ASP A 87 29.16 8.13 -2.94
N ARG A 88 29.59 7.18 -2.08
CA ARG A 88 28.98 5.85 -1.96
C ARG A 88 27.56 5.84 -1.37
N PHE A 89 27.05 6.97 -0.89
CA PHE A 89 25.79 7.08 -0.16
C PHE A 89 24.91 8.26 -0.61
N LEU A 90 24.92 8.62 -1.89
CA LEU A 90 24.06 9.70 -2.37
C LEU A 90 22.60 9.25 -2.54
N ARG A 91 21.68 10.07 -2.04
CA ARG A 91 20.23 9.92 -2.26
C ARG A 91 19.87 10.01 -3.75
N TYR A 92 20.65 10.75 -4.52
CA TYR A 92 20.51 10.90 -5.96
C TYR A 92 21.72 10.23 -6.60
N SER A 93 21.53 9.29 -7.52
CA SER A 93 22.63 8.50 -8.08
C SER A 93 22.43 8.27 -9.56
N ARG A 94 23.53 8.17 -10.30
CA ARG A 94 23.54 7.84 -11.73
C ARG A 94 22.66 6.61 -12.07
N PRO A 95 22.74 5.47 -11.35
CA PRO A 95 21.87 4.33 -11.65
C PRO A 95 20.37 4.63 -11.53
N ARG A 96 19.95 5.52 -10.64
CA ARG A 96 18.53 5.94 -10.53
C ARG A 96 18.11 6.80 -11.72
N LEU A 97 19.00 7.66 -12.21
CA LEU A 97 18.77 8.48 -13.40
C LEU A 97 18.72 7.64 -14.67
N GLU A 98 19.65 6.69 -14.83
CA GLU A 98 19.63 5.71 -15.93
C GLU A 98 18.32 4.92 -15.92
N HIS A 99 17.89 4.43 -14.75
CA HIS A 99 16.62 3.71 -14.64
C HIS A 99 15.40 4.57 -14.95
N ALA A 100 15.41 5.86 -14.59
CA ALA A 100 14.34 6.79 -14.96
C ALA A 100 14.32 7.08 -16.47
N ALA A 101 15.50 7.21 -17.11
CA ALA A 101 15.62 7.36 -18.56
C ALA A 101 15.12 6.12 -19.31
N GLU A 102 15.52 4.92 -18.86
CA GLU A 102 15.02 3.64 -19.41
C GLU A 102 13.50 3.56 -19.32
N TYR A 103 12.90 3.90 -18.16
CA TYR A 103 11.44 3.91 -17.99
C TYR A 103 10.75 4.88 -18.96
N ALA A 104 11.31 6.08 -19.13
CA ALA A 104 10.78 7.11 -20.03
C ALA A 104 10.84 6.68 -21.50
N GLU A 105 11.89 5.96 -21.91
CA GLU A 105 12.05 5.41 -23.26
C GLU A 105 11.14 4.20 -23.50
N ASP A 106 11.13 3.23 -22.58
CA ASP A 106 10.41 1.97 -22.72
C ASP A 106 8.89 2.15 -22.66
N ARG A 107 8.42 3.15 -21.92
CA ARG A 107 6.99 3.44 -21.69
C ARG A 107 6.19 2.18 -21.37
N PRO A 108 6.52 1.46 -20.28
CA PRO A 108 6.11 0.07 -20.09
C PRO A 108 4.64 -0.12 -19.68
N TRP A 109 3.84 0.95 -19.62
CA TRP A 109 2.44 0.87 -19.20
C TRP A 109 1.55 0.40 -20.36
N GLU A 110 0.61 -0.48 -20.05
CA GLU A 110 -0.37 -0.97 -21.04
C GLU A 110 -1.64 -0.10 -21.11
N ALA A 111 -1.95 0.61 -20.02
CA ALA A 111 -3.14 1.44 -19.88
C ALA A 111 -2.89 2.59 -18.88
N PRO A 112 -3.65 3.69 -18.96
CA PRO A 112 -3.47 4.84 -18.08
C PRO A 112 -4.14 4.63 -16.72
N THR A 113 -3.72 3.63 -15.96
CA THR A 113 -4.27 3.32 -14.63
C THR A 113 -3.70 4.24 -13.55
N ALA A 114 -4.35 4.32 -12.40
CA ALA A 114 -3.80 5.02 -11.22
C ALA A 114 -2.40 4.53 -10.81
N ASP A 115 -2.14 3.24 -10.97
CA ASP A 115 -0.83 2.64 -10.72
C ASP A 115 0.23 3.07 -11.73
N ALA A 116 -0.12 3.15 -13.02
CA ALA A 116 0.77 3.68 -14.04
C ALA A 116 1.13 5.14 -13.75
N VAL A 117 0.13 5.96 -13.39
CA VAL A 117 0.33 7.38 -13.00
C VAL A 117 1.24 7.50 -11.77
N ARG A 118 1.00 6.69 -10.73
CA ARG A 118 1.84 6.65 -9.53
C ARG A 118 3.29 6.27 -9.85
N THR A 119 3.47 5.30 -10.75
CA THR A 119 4.79 4.81 -11.16
C THR A 119 5.56 5.85 -11.95
N VAL A 120 4.97 6.41 -13.02
CA VAL A 120 5.65 7.43 -13.84
C VAL A 120 5.98 8.68 -13.02
N ARG A 121 5.08 9.12 -12.12
CA ARG A 121 5.36 10.24 -11.20
C ARG A 121 6.49 9.94 -10.22
N GLY A 122 6.66 8.68 -9.83
CA GLY A 122 7.79 8.22 -9.04
C GLY A 122 9.12 8.43 -9.78
N HIS A 123 9.17 8.08 -11.06
CA HIS A 123 10.34 8.31 -11.91
C HIS A 123 10.57 9.79 -12.22
N GLN A 124 9.51 10.54 -12.54
CA GLN A 124 9.57 11.99 -12.78
C GLN A 124 10.12 12.73 -11.56
N TRP A 125 9.65 12.40 -10.35
CA TRP A 125 10.19 12.96 -9.11
C TRP A 125 11.68 12.65 -8.92
N GLN A 126 12.09 11.40 -9.17
CA GLN A 126 13.49 10.98 -9.07
C GLN A 126 14.37 11.72 -10.08
N ALA A 127 13.94 11.81 -11.34
CA ALA A 127 14.64 12.49 -12.41
C ALA A 127 14.76 13.99 -12.14
N ALA A 128 13.67 14.67 -11.79
CA ALA A 128 13.67 16.09 -11.46
C ALA A 128 14.58 16.40 -10.25
N SER A 129 14.54 15.56 -9.21
CA SER A 129 15.43 15.73 -8.05
C SER A 129 16.90 15.52 -8.43
N GLY A 130 17.18 14.49 -9.24
CA GLY A 130 18.53 14.16 -9.69
C GLY A 130 19.12 15.20 -10.65
N TYR A 131 18.29 15.77 -11.53
CA TYR A 131 18.63 16.91 -12.38
C TYR A 131 19.11 18.09 -11.54
N ALA A 132 18.28 18.55 -10.60
CA ALA A 132 18.61 19.72 -9.81
C ALA A 132 19.85 19.47 -8.91
N TYR A 133 20.00 18.26 -8.39
CA TYR A 133 21.20 17.84 -7.68
C TYR A 133 22.46 17.87 -8.56
N ALA A 134 22.44 17.25 -9.74
CA ALA A 134 23.59 17.15 -10.63
C ALA A 134 24.03 18.52 -11.13
N MET A 135 23.07 19.34 -11.58
CA MET A 135 23.33 20.73 -12.00
C MET A 135 23.90 21.57 -10.85
N ALA A 136 23.43 21.38 -9.61
CA ALA A 136 23.98 22.08 -8.46
C ALA A 136 25.42 21.67 -8.14
N ARG A 137 25.80 20.41 -8.40
CA ARG A 137 27.16 19.91 -8.18
C ARG A 137 28.17 20.49 -9.15
N VAL A 138 27.78 20.68 -10.42
CA VAL A 138 28.62 21.33 -11.43
C VAL A 138 28.55 22.86 -11.37
N GLY A 139 27.69 23.42 -10.50
CA GLY A 139 27.56 24.86 -10.29
C GLY A 139 26.73 25.56 -11.36
N GLU A 140 25.84 24.84 -12.05
CA GLU A 140 25.01 25.33 -13.15
C GLU A 140 23.51 25.42 -12.80
N PHE A 141 23.11 25.08 -11.56
CA PHE A 141 21.74 25.29 -11.10
C PHE A 141 21.53 26.74 -10.62
N ASP A 142 21.20 27.62 -11.57
CA ASP A 142 21.12 29.07 -11.35
C ASP A 142 19.73 29.60 -10.94
N ARG A 143 18.73 28.72 -10.79
CA ARG A 143 17.36 29.09 -10.39
C ARG A 143 17.10 28.83 -8.92
N ASP A 144 16.14 29.55 -8.36
CA ASP A 144 15.56 29.22 -7.06
C ASP A 144 14.80 27.88 -7.18
N PRO A 145 15.17 26.83 -6.40
CA PRO A 145 14.50 25.53 -6.46
C PRO A 145 13.04 25.57 -6.00
N THR A 146 12.59 26.66 -5.39
CA THR A 146 11.24 26.87 -4.89
C THR A 146 10.39 27.84 -5.72
N ALA A 147 10.94 28.43 -6.79
CA ALA A 147 10.33 29.55 -7.52
C ALA A 147 8.86 29.32 -7.95
N ASP A 148 8.51 28.10 -8.35
CA ASP A 148 7.16 27.78 -8.83
C ASP A 148 6.21 27.29 -7.72
N ALA A 149 6.69 27.15 -6.47
CA ALA A 149 5.93 26.55 -5.38
C ALA A 149 4.66 27.35 -5.05
N GLU A 150 4.74 28.68 -5.03
CA GLU A 150 3.59 29.56 -4.75
C GLU A 150 2.55 29.48 -5.86
N SER A 151 2.98 29.52 -7.12
CA SER A 151 2.09 29.41 -8.29
C SER A 151 1.33 28.09 -8.31
N TYR A 152 2.02 26.97 -8.08
CA TYR A 152 1.35 25.66 -8.02
C TYR A 152 0.46 25.51 -6.77
N LEU A 153 0.80 26.16 -5.65
CA LEU A 153 -0.04 26.19 -4.46
C LEU A 153 -1.34 26.95 -4.72
N GLU A 154 -1.29 28.08 -5.45
CA GLU A 154 -2.47 28.82 -5.90
C GLU A 154 -3.32 27.98 -6.85
N ARG A 155 -2.71 27.38 -7.89
CA ARG A 155 -3.42 26.48 -8.82
C ARG A 155 -4.12 25.34 -8.08
N ALA A 156 -3.47 24.71 -7.09
CA ALA A 156 -4.09 23.66 -6.29
C ALA A 156 -5.33 24.14 -5.50
N ARG A 157 -5.30 25.38 -4.98
CA ARG A 157 -6.44 25.98 -4.27
C ARG A 157 -7.58 26.29 -5.22
N ASP A 158 -7.28 26.85 -6.39
CA ASP A 158 -8.28 27.19 -7.40
C ASP A 158 -9.00 25.94 -7.90
N ARG A 159 -8.26 24.88 -8.22
CA ARG A 159 -8.85 23.60 -8.66
C ARG A 159 -9.69 22.93 -7.59
N HIS A 160 -9.31 23.06 -6.33
CA HIS A 160 -10.12 22.58 -5.21
C HIS A 160 -11.42 23.38 -5.08
N ALA A 161 -11.37 24.70 -5.22
CA ALA A 161 -12.56 25.56 -5.16
C ALA A 161 -13.53 25.34 -6.35
N GLU A 162 -13.03 24.89 -7.50
CA GLU A 162 -13.81 24.54 -8.69
C GLU A 162 -14.38 23.10 -8.67
N PHE A 163 -14.14 22.34 -7.60
CA PHE A 163 -14.64 20.96 -7.50
C PHE A 163 -16.10 20.91 -7.07
N GLU A 164 -16.97 20.47 -7.98
CA GLU A 164 -18.42 20.41 -7.76
C GLU A 164 -18.88 19.05 -7.22
N TYR A 165 -19.66 19.04 -6.12
CA TYR A 165 -20.22 17.82 -5.54
C TYR A 165 -21.57 17.46 -6.17
N VAL A 166 -21.56 17.16 -7.47
CA VAL A 166 -22.73 16.77 -8.25
C VAL A 166 -22.42 15.47 -9.01
N THR A 167 -23.33 14.50 -8.90
CA THR A 167 -23.15 13.15 -9.49
C THR A 167 -24.49 12.46 -9.76
N ALA A 168 -24.54 11.64 -10.82
CA ALA A 168 -25.58 10.65 -11.06
C ALA A 168 -25.11 9.21 -10.74
N ASP A 169 -23.80 9.01 -10.55
CA ASP A 169 -23.15 7.75 -10.22
C ASP A 169 -22.24 7.93 -8.99
N PRO A 170 -22.80 7.82 -7.78
CA PRO A 170 -22.06 8.01 -6.52
C PRO A 170 -20.80 7.16 -6.39
N ALA A 171 -20.81 5.91 -6.87
CA ALA A 171 -19.67 5.01 -6.75
C ALA A 171 -18.50 5.48 -7.61
N THR A 172 -18.75 5.80 -8.88
CA THR A 172 -17.74 6.39 -9.77
C THR A 172 -17.26 7.75 -9.23
N PHE A 173 -18.17 8.60 -8.77
CA PHE A 173 -17.83 9.91 -8.21
C PHE A 173 -16.93 9.82 -6.97
N LEU A 174 -17.25 8.95 -6.02
CA LEU A 174 -16.45 8.77 -4.81
C LEU A 174 -15.06 8.22 -5.14
N ALA A 175 -14.97 7.25 -6.06
CA ALA A 175 -13.69 6.68 -6.49
C ALA A 175 -12.79 7.76 -7.12
N TYR A 176 -13.24 8.45 -8.17
CA TYR A 176 -12.43 9.50 -8.82
C TYR A 176 -12.21 10.72 -7.93
N GLY A 177 -13.27 11.20 -7.27
CA GLY A 177 -13.23 12.37 -6.40
C GLY A 177 -12.23 12.19 -5.26
N ARG A 178 -12.06 10.97 -4.73
CA ARG A 178 -11.04 10.66 -3.73
C ARG A 178 -9.63 10.89 -4.28
N TYR A 179 -9.32 10.44 -5.50
CA TYR A 179 -7.99 10.68 -6.09
C TYR A 179 -7.75 12.16 -6.37
N VAL A 180 -8.75 12.89 -6.88
CA VAL A 180 -8.68 14.34 -7.11
C VAL A 180 -8.38 15.07 -5.81
N GLU A 181 -9.21 14.89 -4.79
CA GLU A 181 -9.06 15.59 -3.52
C GLU A 181 -7.81 15.16 -2.74
N HIS A 182 -7.43 13.88 -2.78
CA HIS A 182 -6.18 13.39 -2.18
C HIS A 182 -4.97 14.13 -2.76
N ASP A 183 -4.87 14.21 -4.09
CA ASP A 183 -3.72 14.81 -4.74
C ASP A 183 -3.67 16.32 -4.56
N LEU A 184 -4.82 17.02 -4.58
CA LEU A 184 -4.89 18.45 -4.26
C LEU A 184 -4.56 18.73 -2.79
N HIS A 185 -5.03 17.91 -1.85
CA HIS A 185 -4.70 18.02 -0.43
C HIS A 185 -3.20 17.85 -0.20
N GLN A 186 -2.60 16.79 -0.76
CA GLN A 186 -1.16 16.52 -0.65
C GLN A 186 -0.33 17.64 -1.30
N ALA A 187 -0.71 18.11 -2.49
CA ALA A 187 -0.05 19.21 -3.17
C ALA A 187 -0.09 20.47 -2.30
N ARG A 188 -1.26 20.87 -1.80
CA ARG A 188 -1.41 22.05 -0.94
C ARG A 188 -0.57 21.96 0.33
N ALA A 189 -0.65 20.83 1.04
CA ALA A 189 0.10 20.63 2.29
C ALA A 189 1.61 20.69 2.07
N LEU A 190 2.11 20.09 0.98
CA LEU A 190 3.56 20.00 0.73
C LEU A 190 4.14 21.22 -0.01
N LEU A 191 3.37 21.89 -0.87
CA LEU A 191 3.80 23.15 -1.49
C LEU A 191 3.82 24.29 -0.49
N SER A 192 2.86 24.35 0.46
CA SER A 192 2.88 25.37 1.52
C SER A 192 4.15 25.35 2.37
N ARG A 193 4.74 24.17 2.60
CA ARG A 193 6.03 24.00 3.30
C ARG A 193 7.23 24.41 2.47
N ARG A 194 7.06 24.64 1.17
CA ARG A 194 8.13 24.93 0.21
C ARG A 194 8.21 26.39 -0.22
N VAL A 195 7.12 27.15 -0.10
CA VAL A 195 7.08 28.57 -0.49
C VAL A 195 8.19 29.38 0.19
N ASP A 196 8.41 29.13 1.49
CA ASP A 196 9.41 29.85 2.29
C ASP A 196 10.61 28.97 2.68
N ALA A 197 10.81 27.84 2.00
CA ALA A 197 11.89 26.92 2.37
C ALA A 197 13.25 27.44 1.90
N ASP A 198 14.17 27.65 2.83
CA ASP A 198 15.53 28.07 2.51
C ASP A 198 16.41 26.84 2.21
N VAL A 199 17.29 26.97 1.22
CA VAL A 199 18.30 25.96 0.94
C VAL A 199 19.40 25.96 2.00
N ASP A 200 19.64 27.11 2.63
CA ASP A 200 20.69 27.30 3.62
C ASP A 200 20.25 26.93 5.05
N ASP A 201 19.00 26.48 5.26
CA ASP A 201 18.51 26.05 6.57
C ASP A 201 19.32 24.84 7.08
N ARG A 202 20.06 25.03 8.18
CA ARG A 202 21.22 24.20 8.56
C ARG A 202 20.90 22.95 9.39
N ASP A 203 19.64 22.56 9.48
CA ASP A 203 19.21 21.56 10.48
C ASP A 203 19.47 20.09 10.09
N ASP A 204 20.13 19.81 8.95
CA ASP A 204 20.49 18.45 8.55
C ASP A 204 21.94 18.32 8.01
N ASP A 205 22.54 17.14 8.23
CA ASP A 205 23.82 16.67 7.67
C ASP A 205 23.82 16.54 6.12
N THR A 206 22.84 17.14 5.42
CA THR A 206 22.68 17.08 3.96
C THR A 206 23.49 18.16 3.25
N SER A 207 24.09 17.82 2.12
CA SER A 207 24.83 18.78 1.28
C SER A 207 23.89 19.81 0.63
N ARG A 208 24.43 20.98 0.28
CA ARG A 208 23.65 22.02 -0.41
C ARG A 208 22.99 21.53 -1.70
N ALA A 209 23.69 20.70 -2.48
CA ALA A 209 23.17 20.12 -3.71
C ALA A 209 22.00 19.15 -3.44
N GLU A 210 22.07 18.35 -2.37
CA GLU A 210 20.96 17.46 -1.99
C GLU A 210 19.71 18.23 -1.58
N ARG A 211 19.87 19.37 -0.92
CA ARG A 211 18.75 20.24 -0.57
C ARG A 211 18.12 20.88 -1.80
N ILE A 212 18.93 21.37 -2.74
CA ILE A 212 18.43 21.86 -4.05
C ILE A 212 17.62 20.75 -4.74
N GLY A 213 18.16 19.53 -4.83
CA GLY A 213 17.48 18.38 -5.41
C GLY A 213 16.15 18.05 -4.73
N SER A 214 16.14 18.03 -3.40
CA SER A 214 14.96 17.72 -2.60
C SER A 214 13.86 18.78 -2.72
N LEU A 215 14.23 20.06 -2.71
CA LEU A 215 13.29 21.17 -2.87
C LEU A 215 12.70 21.19 -4.28
N TYR A 216 13.55 21.21 -5.31
CA TYR A 216 13.11 21.28 -6.70
C TYR A 216 12.26 20.07 -7.09
N GLY A 217 12.76 18.85 -6.87
CA GLY A 217 12.00 17.64 -7.17
C GLY A 217 10.71 17.56 -6.35
N GLY A 218 10.72 18.07 -5.12
CA GLY A 218 9.52 18.22 -4.30
C GLY A 218 8.49 19.19 -4.88
N VAL A 219 8.89 20.31 -5.47
CA VAL A 219 7.98 21.21 -6.19
C VAL A 219 7.39 20.50 -7.41
N GLN A 220 8.22 19.87 -8.25
CA GLN A 220 7.76 19.17 -9.45
C GLN A 220 6.82 17.99 -9.15
N GLN A 221 7.10 17.22 -8.10
CA GLN A 221 6.20 16.14 -7.66
C GLN A 221 4.81 16.65 -7.30
N ASN A 222 4.73 17.84 -6.69
CA ASN A 222 3.44 18.42 -6.30
C ASN A 222 2.76 19.17 -7.45
N ARG A 223 3.50 19.71 -8.42
CA ARG A 223 2.93 20.11 -9.72
C ARG A 223 2.25 18.92 -10.39
N ALA A 224 2.95 17.79 -10.51
CA ALA A 224 2.40 16.58 -11.12
C ALA A 224 1.16 16.04 -10.39
N ARG A 225 1.04 16.25 -9.07
CA ARG A 225 -0.20 15.97 -8.32
C ARG A 225 -1.37 16.84 -8.80
N VAL A 226 -1.13 18.13 -8.99
CA VAL A 226 -2.16 19.06 -9.49
C VAL A 226 -2.58 18.66 -10.91
N ASP A 227 -1.61 18.39 -11.80
CA ASP A 227 -1.90 17.94 -13.17
C ASP A 227 -2.70 16.62 -13.17
N THR A 228 -2.32 15.66 -12.32
CA THR A 228 -3.06 14.39 -12.15
C THR A 228 -4.49 14.61 -11.66
N ALA A 229 -4.68 15.49 -10.68
CA ALA A 229 -6.00 15.79 -10.13
C ALA A 229 -6.91 16.47 -11.18
N GLU A 230 -6.35 17.33 -12.03
CA GLU A 230 -7.08 17.92 -13.15
C GLU A 230 -7.52 16.84 -14.15
N THR A 231 -6.62 15.94 -14.54
CA THR A 231 -6.96 14.83 -15.45
C THR A 231 -8.03 13.90 -14.87
N TYR A 232 -7.94 13.51 -13.59
CA TYR A 232 -8.97 12.68 -12.98
C TYR A 232 -10.33 13.39 -12.90
N ARG A 233 -10.34 14.70 -12.64
CA ARG A 233 -11.56 15.50 -12.67
C ARG A 233 -12.17 15.51 -14.07
N ASP A 234 -11.36 15.68 -15.10
CA ASP A 234 -11.84 15.73 -16.48
C ASP A 234 -12.42 14.36 -16.91
N VAL A 235 -11.71 13.25 -16.61
CA VAL A 235 -12.22 11.90 -16.87
C VAL A 235 -13.48 11.60 -16.08
N LEU A 236 -13.58 12.04 -14.82
CA LEU A 236 -14.81 11.94 -14.04
C LEU A 236 -15.95 12.67 -14.74
N ARG A 237 -15.73 13.89 -15.23
CA ARG A 237 -16.79 14.70 -15.88
C ARG A 237 -17.22 14.19 -17.24
N GLU A 238 -16.35 13.48 -17.95
CA GLU A 238 -16.73 12.75 -19.17
C GLU A 238 -17.63 11.55 -18.86
N ARG A 239 -17.40 10.86 -17.74
CA ARG A 239 -18.15 9.66 -17.33
C ARG A 239 -19.45 9.98 -16.58
N ASP A 240 -19.41 11.00 -15.75
CA ASP A 240 -20.49 11.46 -14.86
C ASP A 240 -20.66 13.00 -15.02
N PRO A 241 -21.34 13.44 -16.09
CA PRO A 241 -21.53 14.86 -16.38
C PRO A 241 -22.38 15.55 -15.31
N VAL A 242 -21.97 16.75 -14.88
CA VAL A 242 -22.71 17.56 -13.89
C VAL A 242 -24.17 17.83 -14.32
N SER A 243 -24.42 17.95 -15.62
CA SER A 243 -25.77 18.20 -16.15
C SER A 243 -26.79 17.11 -15.81
N ASP A 244 -26.31 15.92 -15.47
CA ASP A 244 -27.12 14.72 -15.33
C ASP A 244 -27.28 14.30 -13.85
N GLY A 245 -26.55 14.96 -12.94
CA GLY A 245 -26.45 14.58 -11.53
C GLY A 245 -27.18 15.50 -10.54
N ASP A 246 -27.34 14.99 -9.32
CA ASP A 246 -27.88 15.73 -8.17
C ASP A 246 -26.76 16.13 -7.20
N HIS A 247 -27.04 17.10 -6.32
CA HIS A 247 -26.08 17.52 -5.31
C HIS A 247 -25.86 16.42 -4.27
N PHE A 248 -24.61 16.01 -4.05
CA PHE A 248 -24.26 14.82 -3.27
C PHE A 248 -23.63 15.11 -1.91
N ALA A 249 -23.43 16.40 -1.58
CA ALA A 249 -22.76 16.79 -0.34
C ALA A 249 -23.53 16.37 0.94
N GLU A 250 -24.87 16.41 0.90
CA GLU A 250 -25.74 16.00 2.00
C GLU A 250 -25.65 14.49 2.22
N THR A 251 -25.78 13.68 1.17
CA THR A 251 -25.60 12.22 1.24
C THR A 251 -24.24 11.82 1.84
N MET A 252 -23.16 12.48 1.44
CA MET A 252 -21.85 12.21 2.06
C MET A 252 -21.79 12.64 3.53
N ALA A 253 -22.49 13.70 3.93
CA ALA A 253 -22.57 14.11 5.33
C ALA A 253 -23.32 13.07 6.17
N ASP A 254 -24.43 12.56 5.66
CA ASP A 254 -25.19 11.49 6.30
C ASP A 254 -24.38 10.20 6.39
N ALA A 255 -23.69 9.81 5.31
CA ALA A 255 -22.78 8.66 5.30
C ALA A 255 -21.69 8.79 6.37
N ARG A 256 -21.06 9.97 6.49
CA ARG A 256 -20.06 10.22 7.54
C ARG A 256 -20.67 10.08 8.93
N ALA A 257 -21.87 10.60 9.18
CA ALA A 257 -22.54 10.42 10.47
C ALA A 257 -22.75 8.93 10.81
N VAL A 258 -23.24 8.14 9.84
CA VAL A 258 -23.41 6.69 10.01
C VAL A 258 -22.07 5.99 10.29
N PHE A 259 -21.00 6.35 9.58
CA PHE A 259 -19.69 5.76 9.84
C PHE A 259 -19.11 6.17 11.20
N HIS A 260 -19.29 7.41 11.64
CA HIS A 260 -18.85 7.86 12.96
C HIS A 260 -19.54 7.07 14.07
N ASP A 261 -20.86 6.94 14.00
CA ASP A 261 -21.64 6.15 14.97
C ASP A 261 -21.13 4.70 15.03
N ARG A 262 -20.80 4.11 13.87
CA ARG A 262 -20.26 2.74 13.80
C ARG A 262 -18.83 2.61 14.30
N VAL A 263 -18.02 3.66 14.18
CA VAL A 263 -16.60 3.65 14.53
C VAL A 263 -16.40 3.91 16.02
N GLU A 264 -17.24 4.71 16.67
CA GLU A 264 -17.16 5.00 18.11
C GLU A 264 -17.12 3.70 18.94
N ASP A 265 -18.10 2.81 18.72
CA ASP A 265 -18.17 1.49 19.37
C ASP A 265 -16.94 0.61 19.05
N LEU A 266 -16.35 0.75 17.86
CA LEU A 266 -15.18 -0.04 17.45
C LEU A 266 -13.89 0.47 18.09
N LEU A 267 -13.78 1.77 18.33
CA LEU A 267 -12.63 2.37 19.02
C LEU A 267 -12.65 2.04 20.52
N GLU A 268 -13.82 2.08 21.16
CA GLU A 268 -13.97 1.65 22.56
C GLU A 268 -13.61 0.17 22.74
N ASP A 269 -14.16 -0.72 21.92
CA ASP A 269 -13.82 -2.15 21.91
C ASP A 269 -12.32 -2.42 21.69
N ARG A 270 -11.67 -1.55 20.92
CA ARG A 270 -10.24 -1.64 20.63
C ARG A 270 -9.38 -1.23 21.82
N GLU A 271 -9.79 -0.24 22.60
CA GLU A 271 -9.11 0.09 23.86
C GLU A 271 -9.14 -1.10 24.83
N GLU A 272 -10.30 -1.72 25.01
CA GLU A 272 -10.43 -2.95 25.81
C GLU A 272 -9.56 -4.09 25.28
N TRP A 273 -9.48 -4.24 23.95
CA TRP A 273 -8.61 -5.25 23.33
C TRP A 273 -7.13 -4.99 23.64
N SER A 274 -6.67 -3.74 23.62
CA SER A 274 -5.29 -3.40 23.98
C SER A 274 -4.96 -3.86 25.40
N ASP A 275 -5.86 -3.63 26.35
CA ASP A 275 -5.69 -4.06 27.73
C ASP A 275 -5.63 -5.59 27.85
N ARG A 276 -6.54 -6.30 27.15
CA ARG A 276 -6.54 -7.76 27.09
C ARG A 276 -5.26 -8.34 26.48
N ILE A 277 -4.63 -7.63 25.54
CA ILE A 277 -3.32 -8.06 25.01
C ILE A 277 -2.24 -7.99 26.09
N GLY A 278 -2.29 -6.98 26.96
CA GLY A 278 -1.39 -6.85 28.11
C GLY A 278 -1.60 -7.94 29.17
N GLU A 279 -2.80 -8.51 29.29
CA GLU A 279 -3.10 -9.61 30.22
C GLU A 279 -2.37 -10.91 29.86
N PHE A 280 -2.09 -11.16 28.58
CA PHE A 280 -1.24 -12.27 28.13
C PHE A 280 0.20 -12.17 28.70
N GLU A 281 0.66 -10.98 29.10
CA GLU A 281 2.01 -10.83 29.71
C GLU A 281 2.10 -11.34 31.16
N GLY A 282 0.96 -11.54 31.84
CA GLY A 282 0.89 -11.80 33.27
C GLY A 282 0.76 -13.27 33.68
N ASP A 283 0.32 -14.16 32.78
CA ASP A 283 0.02 -15.55 33.11
C ASP A 283 1.09 -16.53 32.60
N ASP A 284 1.67 -17.28 33.53
CA ASP A 284 2.75 -18.27 33.40
C ASP A 284 2.31 -19.54 32.61
N VAL A 285 1.40 -19.41 31.64
CA VAL A 285 0.67 -20.50 30.97
C VAL A 285 1.11 -20.64 29.51
N GLY A 286 2.30 -21.19 29.27
CA GLY A 286 2.62 -21.90 28.01
C GLY A 286 2.46 -21.14 26.68
N GLU A 287 2.35 -19.81 26.71
CA GLU A 287 1.95 -18.98 25.56
C GLU A 287 3.00 -18.89 24.44
N SER A 288 4.26 -19.19 24.77
CA SER A 288 5.31 -19.31 23.76
C SER A 288 5.13 -20.53 22.85
N GLU A 289 4.21 -21.47 23.13
CA GLU A 289 4.02 -22.67 22.31
C GLU A 289 2.91 -22.54 21.25
N THR A 290 1.91 -21.66 21.43
CA THR A 290 0.76 -21.52 20.49
C THR A 290 0.81 -20.28 19.59
N GLY A 291 1.52 -19.22 19.98
CA GLY A 291 1.60 -17.96 19.22
C GLY A 291 0.35 -17.08 19.31
N ARG A 292 -0.59 -17.41 20.20
CA ARG A 292 -1.86 -16.67 20.42
C ARG A 292 -1.66 -15.17 20.63
N ARG A 293 -0.76 -14.81 21.55
CA ARG A 293 -0.42 -13.40 21.82
C ARG A 293 0.06 -12.69 20.55
N ASP A 294 0.91 -13.32 19.76
CA ASP A 294 1.47 -12.75 18.52
C ASP A 294 0.36 -12.51 17.49
N VAL A 295 -0.58 -13.45 17.34
CA VAL A 295 -1.73 -13.32 16.45
C VAL A 295 -2.61 -12.15 16.86
N HIS A 296 -3.01 -12.07 18.13
CA HIS A 296 -3.84 -10.97 18.64
C HIS A 296 -3.10 -9.61 18.54
N SER A 297 -1.82 -9.57 18.90
CA SER A 297 -0.99 -8.36 18.83
C SER A 297 -0.79 -7.89 17.38
N ALA A 298 -0.57 -8.81 16.45
CA ALA A 298 -0.44 -8.50 15.03
C ALA A 298 -1.77 -8.01 14.46
N LEU A 299 -2.89 -8.68 14.75
CA LEU A 299 -4.21 -8.26 14.29
C LEU A 299 -4.60 -6.88 14.84
N TYR A 300 -4.36 -6.64 16.13
CA TYR A 300 -4.51 -5.32 16.75
C TYR A 300 -3.63 -4.29 16.05
N SER A 301 -2.32 -4.53 15.97
CA SER A 301 -1.37 -3.59 15.36
C SER A 301 -1.73 -3.25 13.91
N ARG A 302 -2.17 -4.21 13.12
CA ARG A 302 -2.52 -3.98 11.70
C ARG A 302 -3.87 -3.31 11.50
N SER A 303 -4.85 -3.59 12.36
CA SER A 303 -6.13 -2.85 12.35
C SER A 303 -5.99 -1.41 12.86
N SER A 304 -4.91 -1.04 13.55
CA SER A 304 -4.63 0.37 13.96
C SER A 304 -4.54 1.35 12.79
N TYR A 305 -4.28 0.83 11.59
CA TYR A 305 -4.35 1.62 10.37
C TYR A 305 -5.73 2.27 10.21
N GLY A 306 -6.81 1.59 10.60
CA GLY A 306 -8.17 2.13 10.57
C GLY A 306 -8.36 3.32 11.52
N ASP A 307 -7.83 3.25 12.73
CA ASP A 307 -7.87 4.35 13.71
C ASP A 307 -7.16 5.61 13.18
N SER A 308 -5.97 5.43 12.59
CA SER A 308 -5.25 6.54 11.94
C SER A 308 -6.05 7.18 10.81
N LEU A 309 -6.77 6.37 10.02
CA LEU A 309 -7.62 6.85 8.92
C LEU A 309 -8.82 7.67 9.43
N VAL A 310 -9.47 7.22 10.50
CA VAL A 310 -10.58 7.94 11.17
C VAL A 310 -10.07 9.26 11.75
N GLY A 311 -8.97 9.24 12.52
CA GLY A 311 -8.42 10.48 13.10
C GLY A 311 -7.92 11.50 12.06
N ASP A 312 -7.59 11.05 10.85
CA ASP A 312 -7.25 11.93 9.73
C ASP A 312 -8.49 12.37 8.91
N SER A 313 -9.60 11.62 8.89
CA SER A 313 -10.76 11.91 8.03
C SER A 313 -11.39 13.25 8.36
N ASP A 314 -11.57 13.54 9.64
CA ASP A 314 -12.23 14.77 10.09
C ASP A 314 -11.40 16.00 9.71
N ARG A 315 -10.07 15.89 9.87
CA ARG A 315 -9.14 16.93 9.43
C ARG A 315 -9.21 17.20 7.93
N ARG A 316 -9.45 16.17 7.12
CA ARG A 316 -9.63 16.32 5.66
C ARG A 316 -10.95 17.02 5.34
N VAL A 317 -12.05 16.62 5.98
CA VAL A 317 -13.37 17.24 5.81
C VAL A 317 -13.34 18.71 6.24
N ASP A 318 -12.77 19.02 7.40
CA ASP A 318 -12.58 20.40 7.89
C ASP A 318 -11.69 21.23 6.95
N GLY A 319 -10.74 20.58 6.28
CA GLY A 319 -9.91 21.18 5.23
C GLY A 319 -10.64 21.43 3.90
N GLY A 320 -11.91 21.01 3.78
CA GLY A 320 -12.74 21.13 2.60
C GLY A 320 -12.64 19.97 1.61
N TYR A 321 -11.99 18.86 2.00
CA TYR A 321 -11.81 17.66 1.17
C TYR A 321 -12.82 16.59 1.59
N ALA A 322 -14.09 16.81 1.23
CA ALA A 322 -15.21 16.02 1.73
C ALA A 322 -15.24 14.59 1.15
N VAL A 323 -14.96 14.40 -0.14
CA VAL A 323 -14.94 13.06 -0.76
C VAL A 323 -13.80 12.23 -0.20
N TYR A 324 -12.58 12.80 -0.16
CA TYR A 324 -11.41 12.16 0.39
C TYR A 324 -11.62 11.80 1.86
N GLY A 325 -12.14 12.72 2.68
CA GLY A 325 -12.48 12.43 4.07
C GLY A 325 -13.49 11.29 4.22
N THR A 326 -14.55 11.29 3.41
CA THR A 326 -15.61 10.27 3.47
C THR A 326 -15.11 8.87 3.08
N VAL A 327 -14.36 8.76 1.99
CA VAL A 327 -13.82 7.47 1.51
C VAL A 327 -12.76 6.93 2.48
N GLU A 328 -11.91 7.78 3.06
CA GLU A 328 -10.95 7.32 4.07
C GLU A 328 -11.62 6.95 5.40
N LEU A 329 -12.74 7.58 5.77
CA LEU A 329 -13.54 7.16 6.93
C LEU A 329 -14.17 5.78 6.69
N ALA A 330 -14.78 5.55 5.52
CA ALA A 330 -15.31 4.24 5.14
C ALA A 330 -14.21 3.16 5.15
N LYS A 331 -13.02 3.49 4.64
CA LYS A 331 -11.84 2.64 4.73
C LYS A 331 -11.45 2.38 6.19
N GLY A 332 -11.41 3.41 7.03
CA GLY A 332 -11.14 3.30 8.46
C GLY A 332 -12.09 2.33 9.17
N TRP A 333 -13.40 2.47 8.90
CA TRP A 333 -14.42 1.55 9.37
C TRP A 333 -14.17 0.11 8.92
N LEU A 334 -13.87 -0.12 7.63
CA LEU A 334 -13.57 -1.47 7.10
C LEU A 334 -12.44 -2.16 7.89
N PHE A 335 -11.34 -1.45 8.18
CA PHE A 335 -10.22 -2.00 8.95
C PHE A 335 -10.59 -2.33 10.40
N LEU A 336 -11.31 -1.44 11.07
CA LEU A 336 -11.70 -1.62 12.45
C LEU A 336 -12.74 -2.74 12.60
N ALA A 337 -13.76 -2.75 11.73
CA ALA A 337 -14.81 -3.76 11.72
C ALA A 337 -14.27 -5.15 11.35
N ALA A 338 -13.37 -5.23 10.37
CA ALA A 338 -12.66 -6.47 10.05
C ALA A 338 -11.82 -6.95 11.24
N GLY A 339 -11.07 -6.05 11.88
CA GLY A 339 -10.26 -6.38 13.06
C GLY A 339 -11.07 -6.97 14.20
N ARG A 340 -12.20 -6.33 14.56
CA ARG A 340 -13.12 -6.82 15.60
C ARG A 340 -13.71 -8.18 15.24
N ALA A 341 -14.23 -8.33 14.02
CA ALA A 341 -14.86 -9.57 13.60
C ALA A 341 -13.87 -10.76 13.54
N GLU A 342 -12.66 -10.52 13.04
CA GLU A 342 -11.60 -11.53 13.02
C GLU A 342 -11.15 -11.92 14.43
N ARG A 343 -11.03 -10.94 15.35
CA ARG A 343 -10.76 -11.21 16.78
C ARG A 343 -11.85 -12.09 17.39
N GLU A 344 -13.12 -11.70 17.24
CA GLU A 344 -14.26 -12.46 17.78
C GLU A 344 -14.32 -13.88 17.21
N ARG A 345 -14.02 -14.05 15.91
CA ARG A 345 -13.96 -15.36 15.25
C ARG A 345 -12.84 -16.22 15.82
N ILE A 346 -11.63 -15.66 15.96
CA ILE A 346 -10.48 -16.36 16.56
C ILE A 346 -10.80 -16.82 17.98
N GLU A 347 -11.40 -15.95 18.80
CA GLU A 347 -11.75 -16.27 20.19
C GLU A 347 -12.85 -17.33 20.28
N ALA A 348 -13.85 -17.31 19.38
CA ALA A 348 -14.96 -18.24 19.39
C ALA A 348 -14.60 -19.64 18.86
N GLU A 349 -13.74 -19.71 17.84
CA GLU A 349 -13.37 -20.96 17.18
C GLU A 349 -12.13 -21.63 17.80
N GLU A 350 -11.46 -20.97 18.75
CA GLU A 350 -10.18 -21.40 19.33
C GLU A 350 -9.10 -21.65 18.26
N VAL A 351 -9.09 -20.81 17.21
CA VAL A 351 -8.16 -20.89 16.05
C VAL A 351 -7.01 -19.87 16.19
N ASP A 352 -6.69 -19.49 17.42
CA ASP A 352 -5.61 -18.58 17.77
C ASP A 352 -4.19 -19.19 17.64
N VAL A 353 -4.09 -20.31 16.93
CA VAL A 353 -2.84 -21.05 16.74
C VAL A 353 -2.09 -20.52 15.54
N LEU A 354 -0.87 -20.04 15.77
CA LEU A 354 0.04 -19.64 14.70
C LEU A 354 0.71 -20.86 14.09
N ASP A 355 0.01 -21.53 13.18
CA ASP A 355 0.57 -22.64 12.42
C ASP A 355 0.46 -22.47 10.91
N SER A 356 1.31 -23.26 10.25
CA SER A 356 1.49 -23.30 8.81
C SER A 356 0.17 -23.57 8.03
N GLY A 357 -0.71 -24.41 8.55
CA GLY A 357 -2.01 -24.74 7.96
C GLY A 357 -3.03 -23.62 8.14
N ALA A 358 -3.06 -22.98 9.31
CA ALA A 358 -3.93 -21.82 9.56
C ALA A 358 -3.59 -20.63 8.64
N ILE A 359 -2.29 -20.35 8.45
CA ILE A 359 -1.84 -19.28 7.54
C ILE A 359 -2.22 -19.57 6.08
N ASP A 360 -2.05 -20.82 5.63
CA ASP A 360 -2.42 -21.25 4.27
C ASP A 360 -3.94 -21.19 4.05
N ALA A 361 -4.73 -21.57 5.06
CA ALA A 361 -6.18 -21.43 5.05
C ALA A 361 -6.61 -19.97 4.96
N ALA A 362 -6.06 -19.07 5.79
CA ALA A 362 -6.41 -17.66 5.71
C ALA A 362 -6.02 -17.00 4.39
N LYS A 363 -4.85 -17.32 3.82
CA LYS A 363 -4.52 -16.84 2.47
C LYS A 363 -5.52 -17.35 1.44
N ARG A 364 -5.87 -18.64 1.52
CA ARG A 364 -6.86 -19.27 0.63
C ARG A 364 -8.19 -18.53 0.71
N ASP A 365 -8.73 -18.33 1.91
CA ASP A 365 -10.02 -17.70 2.12
C ASP A 365 -10.01 -16.23 1.64
N ALA A 366 -8.93 -15.49 1.91
CA ALA A 366 -8.78 -14.11 1.45
C ALA A 366 -8.72 -14.02 -0.08
N VAL A 367 -7.98 -14.93 -0.74
CA VAL A 367 -7.90 -14.98 -2.20
C VAL A 367 -9.22 -15.42 -2.82
N GLU A 368 -9.89 -16.44 -2.27
CA GLU A 368 -11.20 -16.90 -2.75
C GLU A 368 -12.24 -15.79 -2.62
N ARG A 369 -12.24 -15.07 -1.50
CA ARG A 369 -13.14 -13.93 -1.33
C ARG A 369 -12.83 -12.79 -2.30
N LEU A 370 -11.55 -12.54 -2.62
CA LEU A 370 -11.17 -11.55 -3.63
C LEU A 370 -11.63 -11.99 -5.02
N GLU A 371 -11.47 -13.27 -5.37
CA GLU A 371 -11.98 -13.86 -6.61
C GLU A 371 -13.51 -13.68 -6.72
N ASP A 372 -14.25 -13.90 -5.63
CA ASP A 372 -15.70 -13.71 -5.57
C ASP A 372 -16.11 -12.24 -5.81
N VAL A 373 -15.45 -11.28 -5.15
CA VAL A 373 -15.74 -9.84 -5.35
C VAL A 373 -15.47 -9.41 -6.80
N LEU A 374 -14.42 -9.95 -7.42
CA LEU A 374 -14.05 -9.62 -8.80
C LEU A 374 -14.92 -10.32 -9.86
N ALA A 375 -15.65 -11.38 -9.49
CA ALA A 375 -16.46 -12.14 -10.44
C ALA A 375 -17.67 -11.37 -11.00
N ASP A 376 -18.13 -10.35 -10.27
CA ASP A 376 -19.38 -9.64 -10.55
C ASP A 376 -19.21 -8.29 -11.29
N ASP A 377 -18.06 -8.04 -11.91
CA ASP A 377 -17.72 -6.75 -12.58
C ASP A 377 -18.00 -5.53 -11.67
N PRO A 378 -17.27 -5.42 -10.55
CA PRO A 378 -17.55 -4.46 -9.50
C PRO A 378 -17.41 -3.00 -9.94
N ASP A 379 -18.18 -2.12 -9.31
CA ASP A 379 -18.07 -0.67 -9.53
C ASP A 379 -16.70 -0.10 -9.08
N PRO A 380 -16.33 1.12 -9.52
CA PRO A 380 -15.04 1.73 -9.18
C PRO A 380 -14.73 1.86 -7.69
N LEU A 381 -15.73 2.10 -6.84
CA LEU A 381 -15.50 2.25 -5.39
C LEU A 381 -15.27 0.88 -4.74
N THR A 382 -16.01 -0.13 -5.17
CA THR A 382 -15.77 -1.53 -4.79
C THR A 382 -14.36 -1.97 -5.22
N LEU A 383 -13.93 -1.65 -6.45
CA LEU A 383 -12.57 -1.92 -6.92
C LEU A 383 -11.50 -1.22 -6.06
N PHE A 384 -11.74 0.02 -5.63
CA PHE A 384 -10.82 0.74 -4.75
C PHE A 384 -10.62 0.03 -3.41
N PHE A 385 -11.70 -0.43 -2.77
CA PHE A 385 -11.56 -1.19 -1.53
C PHE A 385 -10.98 -2.59 -1.74
N ALA A 386 -11.27 -3.23 -2.88
CA ALA A 386 -10.70 -4.53 -3.24
C ALA A 386 -9.18 -4.44 -3.51
N GLU A 387 -8.71 -3.37 -4.17
CA GLU A 387 -7.28 -3.10 -4.41
C GLU A 387 -6.52 -2.95 -3.09
N GLU A 388 -7.11 -2.27 -2.11
CA GLU A 388 -6.55 -2.18 -0.77
C GLU A 388 -6.42 -3.57 -0.13
N ALA A 389 -7.48 -4.38 -0.15
CA ALA A 389 -7.43 -5.75 0.36
C ALA A 389 -6.38 -6.61 -0.37
N GLN A 390 -6.25 -6.51 -1.70
CA GLN A 390 -5.20 -7.17 -2.47
C GLN A 390 -3.81 -6.78 -1.96
N SER A 391 -3.57 -5.48 -1.73
CA SER A 391 -2.29 -4.97 -1.21
C SER A 391 -1.96 -5.56 0.17
N TRP A 392 -2.96 -5.83 1.00
CA TRP A 392 -2.80 -6.51 2.28
C TRP A 392 -2.42 -7.98 2.12
N ILE A 393 -3.02 -8.72 1.17
CA ILE A 393 -2.64 -10.11 0.85
C ILE A 393 -1.18 -10.14 0.35
N GLU A 394 -0.80 -9.26 -0.58
CA GLU A 394 0.57 -9.18 -1.10
C GLU A 394 1.59 -8.79 -0.02
N SER A 395 1.22 -7.86 0.85
CA SER A 395 2.05 -7.48 2.01
C SER A 395 2.13 -8.62 3.02
N GLY A 396 1.13 -9.49 3.07
CA GLY A 396 1.15 -10.74 3.82
C GLY A 396 2.23 -11.69 3.30
N ASP A 397 2.27 -11.91 1.98
CA ASP A 397 3.33 -12.70 1.33
C ASP A 397 4.70 -12.11 1.64
N ARG A 398 4.91 -10.80 1.38
CA ARG A 398 6.19 -10.11 1.64
C ARG A 398 6.63 -10.20 3.10
N GLY A 399 5.69 -10.10 4.04
CA GLY A 399 5.97 -10.21 5.47
C GLY A 399 6.53 -11.58 5.84
N ILE A 400 5.97 -12.65 5.28
CA ILE A 400 6.42 -14.03 5.52
C ILE A 400 7.72 -14.32 4.73
N GLU A 401 7.90 -13.74 3.53
CA GLU A 401 9.11 -13.94 2.71
C GLU A 401 10.36 -13.30 3.28
N ARG A 402 10.23 -12.18 4.00
CA ARG A 402 11.37 -11.40 4.51
C ARG A 402 12.11 -12.09 5.66
N SER A 403 11.48 -13.08 6.32
CA SER A 403 12.11 -13.78 7.43
C SER A 403 13.26 -14.68 6.95
N GLY A 404 14.49 -14.34 7.32
CA GLY A 404 15.72 -15.02 6.93
C GLY A 404 15.95 -16.34 7.68
N LEU A 405 16.93 -17.13 7.21
CA LEU A 405 17.40 -18.33 7.94
C LEU A 405 18.16 -18.00 9.22
N ASP A 406 18.58 -16.74 9.37
CA ASP A 406 19.41 -16.22 10.46
C ASP A 406 18.62 -15.31 11.42
N ASP A 407 17.31 -15.14 11.21
CA ASP A 407 16.46 -14.37 12.12
C ASP A 407 16.24 -15.17 13.41
N ASP A 408 16.25 -14.48 14.54
CA ASP A 408 15.90 -15.08 15.81
C ASP A 408 14.44 -15.58 15.77
N GLU A 409 14.13 -16.65 16.50
CA GLU A 409 12.84 -17.34 16.44
C GLU A 409 11.64 -16.42 16.69
N GLU A 410 11.82 -15.39 17.53
CA GLU A 410 10.83 -14.36 17.85
C GLU A 410 10.50 -13.47 16.63
N ASP A 411 11.52 -12.96 15.93
CA ASP A 411 11.34 -12.13 14.73
C ASP A 411 10.67 -12.91 13.59
N TRP A 412 11.04 -14.18 13.46
CA TRP A 412 10.44 -15.09 12.50
C TRP A 412 8.95 -15.36 12.82
N ARG A 413 8.60 -15.65 14.08
CA ARG A 413 7.21 -15.85 14.51
C ARG A 413 6.38 -14.59 14.35
N TRP A 414 6.92 -13.44 14.74
CA TRP A 414 6.26 -12.16 14.55
C TRP A 414 5.97 -11.88 13.07
N SER A 415 6.92 -12.19 12.17
CA SER A 415 6.73 -12.06 10.73
C SER A 415 5.58 -12.95 10.21
N GLN A 416 5.45 -14.17 10.73
CA GLN A 416 4.33 -15.06 10.42
C GLN A 416 2.99 -14.53 10.94
N ALA A 417 2.93 -14.10 12.20
CA ALA A 417 1.73 -13.52 12.80
C ALA A 417 1.27 -12.27 12.04
N ASN A 418 2.22 -11.44 11.62
CA ASN A 418 1.94 -10.31 10.73
C ASN A 418 1.33 -10.75 9.41
N GLY A 419 1.94 -11.71 8.71
CA GLY A 419 1.40 -12.22 7.45
C GLY A 419 -0.02 -12.78 7.61
N TYR A 420 -0.23 -13.57 8.66
CA TYR A 420 -1.52 -14.16 9.01
C TYR A 420 -2.59 -13.08 9.25
N ALA A 421 -2.30 -12.12 10.12
CA ALA A 421 -3.20 -11.01 10.42
C ALA A 421 -3.60 -10.22 9.17
N ARG A 422 -2.66 -10.02 8.22
CA ARG A 422 -2.98 -9.35 6.95
C ARG A 422 -3.97 -10.13 6.09
N TYR A 423 -3.86 -11.46 6.03
CA TYR A 423 -4.83 -12.29 5.30
C TYR A 423 -6.21 -12.23 5.95
N LEU A 424 -6.28 -12.32 7.27
CA LEU A 424 -7.53 -12.21 8.01
C LEU A 424 -8.20 -10.84 7.80
N LEU A 425 -7.44 -9.76 7.93
CA LEU A 425 -7.96 -8.41 7.67
C LEU A 425 -8.41 -8.24 6.22
N ALA A 426 -7.63 -8.70 5.24
CA ALA A 426 -8.02 -8.64 3.84
C ALA A 426 -9.35 -9.34 3.59
N ARG A 427 -9.52 -10.57 4.12
CA ARG A 427 -10.81 -11.28 4.05
C ARG A 427 -11.93 -10.47 4.70
N GLY A 428 -11.74 -10.02 5.95
CA GLY A 428 -12.76 -9.29 6.69
C GLY A 428 -13.16 -7.97 6.01
N ILE A 429 -12.23 -7.29 5.34
CA ILE A 429 -12.50 -6.12 4.50
C ILE A 429 -13.38 -6.52 3.31
N LEU A 430 -12.97 -7.53 2.54
CA LEU A 430 -13.70 -8.00 1.34
C LEU A 430 -15.13 -8.49 1.65
N GLU A 431 -15.37 -9.04 2.84
CA GLU A 431 -16.71 -9.41 3.31
C GLU A 431 -17.64 -8.21 3.52
N ARG A 432 -17.10 -7.01 3.71
CA ARG A 432 -17.83 -5.81 4.14
C ARG A 432 -17.84 -4.67 3.11
N ILE A 433 -17.24 -4.87 1.93
CA ILE A 433 -17.19 -3.83 0.89
C ILE A 433 -18.59 -3.37 0.50
N ASP A 434 -19.52 -4.30 0.25
CA ASP A 434 -20.89 -3.97 -0.15
C ASP A 434 -21.59 -3.05 0.88
N GLU A 435 -21.33 -3.27 2.16
CA GLU A 435 -21.87 -2.46 3.25
C GLU A 435 -21.22 -1.07 3.29
N ALA A 436 -19.89 -0.98 3.14
CA ALA A 436 -19.20 0.31 3.04
C ALA A 436 -19.69 1.12 1.84
N VAL A 437 -19.83 0.48 0.68
CA VAL A 437 -20.31 1.11 -0.54
C VAL A 437 -21.74 1.59 -0.36
N ALA A 438 -22.65 0.74 0.12
CA ALA A 438 -24.05 1.11 0.33
C ALA A 438 -24.21 2.31 1.29
N VAL A 439 -23.44 2.37 2.37
CA VAL A 439 -23.46 3.51 3.29
C VAL A 439 -22.88 4.75 2.61
N ALA A 440 -21.74 4.63 1.92
CA ALA A 440 -21.06 5.75 1.29
C ALA A 440 -21.85 6.37 0.12
N THR A 441 -22.58 5.55 -0.65
CA THR A 441 -23.41 6.00 -1.78
C THR A 441 -24.81 6.45 -1.37
N GLY A 442 -25.23 6.17 -0.13
CA GLY A 442 -26.59 6.44 0.35
C GLY A 442 -27.61 5.36 -0.05
N ASP A 443 -27.17 4.21 -0.56
CA ASP A 443 -27.99 3.05 -0.92
C ASP A 443 -28.38 2.18 0.29
N VAL A 444 -28.56 2.78 1.46
CA VAL A 444 -28.98 2.04 2.66
C VAL A 444 -30.41 1.54 2.45
N ARG A 445 -30.54 0.26 2.08
CA ARG A 445 -31.82 -0.44 2.10
C ARG A 445 -32.29 -0.53 3.56
N GLU A 446 -33.39 0.15 3.87
CA GLU A 446 -34.15 -0.03 5.13
C GLU A 446 -34.56 -1.49 5.37
#